data_AF-A0A162QB31-F1
#
_entry.id   AF-A0A162QB31-F1
#
_cell.length_a   1.000
_cell.length_b   1.000
_cell.length_c   1.000
_cell.angle_alpha   90.00
_cell.angle_beta   90.00
_cell.angle_gamma   90.00
#
_symmetry.space_group_name_H-M   'P 1'
#
loop_
_entity.id
_entity.type
_entity.pdbx_description
1 polymer ?
#
loop_
_entity_poly.entity_id
_entity_poly.type
_entity_poly.pdbx_seq_one_letter_code
_entity_poly.pdbx_strand_id
1 'polypeptide(L)'
;KKFTEIRSKKTNGRMTAFVDTTTLQPDGRRVNKPVNLGNAMAILKGVDPADKRVFLISGHLDSRVTDIMNATAAAPGANDDASGVAAVLESARILSQTSYPATIIFVAVSGEEQGLLGAGYLAEKAKKEGWQLEAVLNNDIMGSNNSSETNIIDNTRLRVFSEGLPVYELDKNAATIRNMGLENDGAARQLARYVKEIGERYVDQLEIKLIYRNDRFLRGGDHTPFIQRGFAAVRITEMNENFYHQHQDIRKENGIQYGDLQEFMDFEYLRKNTAVNLACLANLAGSPGLPQEVKIDVKNLTNSSYLYWKTPAVGKPKGYYVLIRETSEAQWQKKFFTTETALRLPYSKDNYFFAVQSVSENGQESLAVVPQVGR
;
A
#
# COMPACT_ATOMS: atom_id res chain seq x y z
N LYS A 1 27.85 7.57 11.70
CA LYS A 1 27.82 7.41 10.22
C LYS A 1 26.38 7.63 9.77
N LYS A 2 26.13 8.44 8.75
CA LYS A 2 24.77 8.66 8.24
C LYS A 2 24.23 7.37 7.60
N PHE A 3 22.93 7.12 7.69
CA PHE A 3 22.28 5.92 7.11
C PHE A 3 22.65 5.72 5.63
N THR A 4 22.76 6.81 4.88
CA THR A 4 23.19 6.88 3.48
C THR A 4 24.63 6.40 3.24
N GLU A 5 25.57 6.80 4.09
CA GLU A 5 26.99 6.47 3.93
C GLU A 5 27.27 4.97 4.13
N ILE A 6 26.50 4.33 5.02
CA ILE A 6 26.62 2.90 5.30
C ILE A 6 26.00 2.07 4.16
N ARG A 7 24.88 2.53 3.60
CA ARG A 7 24.08 1.75 2.64
C ARG A 7 24.44 2.01 1.18
N SER A 8 24.85 3.22 0.82
CA SER A 8 25.32 3.52 -0.54
C SER A 8 26.51 2.62 -0.94
N LYS A 9 27.48 2.41 -0.04
CA LYS A 9 28.60 1.48 -0.27
C LYS A 9 28.17 0.01 -0.40
N LYS A 10 27.18 -0.42 0.38
CA LYS A 10 26.67 -1.80 0.33
C LYS A 10 25.76 -2.08 -0.86
N THR A 11 25.18 -1.05 -1.46
CA THR A 11 24.27 -1.15 -2.62
C THR A 11 24.94 -0.83 -3.94
N ASN A 12 26.26 -0.67 -3.98
CA ASN A 12 27.00 -0.17 -5.15
C ASN A 12 26.44 1.16 -5.69
N GLY A 13 26.03 2.05 -4.78
CA GLY A 13 25.50 3.37 -5.11
C GLY A 13 24.02 3.40 -5.54
N ARG A 14 23.32 2.27 -5.57
CA ARG A 14 21.89 2.20 -5.98
C ARG A 14 20.93 2.88 -5.00
N MET A 15 21.33 3.01 -3.73
CA MET A 15 20.51 3.66 -2.71
C MET A 15 20.95 5.10 -2.50
N THR A 16 20.02 6.05 -2.68
CA THR A 16 20.18 7.47 -2.38
C THR A 16 19.16 7.90 -1.33
N ALA A 17 19.46 8.92 -0.53
CA ALA A 17 18.47 9.52 0.37
C ALA A 17 18.64 11.05 0.41
N PHE A 18 17.52 11.74 0.57
CA PHE A 18 17.41 13.20 0.57
C PHE A 18 16.13 13.62 1.29
N VAL A 19 15.99 14.92 1.58
CA VAL A 19 14.75 15.50 2.08
C VAL A 19 14.08 16.21 0.91
N ASP A 20 12.87 15.78 0.54
CA ASP A 20 12.06 16.40 -0.49
C ASP A 20 11.21 17.51 0.13
N THR A 21 11.52 18.76 -0.20
CA THR A 21 10.98 19.92 0.51
C THR A 21 10.01 20.74 -0.31
N THR A 22 9.02 21.32 0.36
CA THR A 22 8.14 22.36 -0.19
C THR A 22 7.84 23.42 0.86
N THR A 23 7.68 24.67 0.44
CA THR A 23 7.28 25.75 1.34
C THR A 23 5.76 25.89 1.32
N LEU A 24 5.13 25.59 2.45
CA LEU A 24 3.71 25.83 2.67
C LEU A 24 3.49 27.25 3.16
N GLN A 25 2.44 27.89 2.64
CA GLN A 25 1.97 29.19 3.12
C GLN A 25 0.87 29.00 4.17
N PRO A 26 0.62 30.01 5.02
CA PRO A 26 -0.49 29.96 5.96
C PRO A 26 -1.82 29.69 5.26
N ASP A 27 -2.60 28.75 5.77
CA ASP A 27 -3.89 28.34 5.21
C ASP A 27 -5.09 28.85 6.03
N GLY A 28 -4.82 29.60 7.10
CA GLY A 28 -5.83 30.06 8.05
C GLY A 28 -6.47 28.94 8.88
N ARG A 29 -5.87 27.74 8.84
CA ARG A 29 -6.33 26.53 9.56
C ARG A 29 -5.18 25.92 10.35
N ARG A 30 -4.51 24.91 9.79
CA ARG A 30 -3.52 24.06 10.48
C ARG A 30 -2.08 24.49 10.19
N VAL A 31 -1.88 25.37 9.21
CA VAL A 31 -0.61 26.03 8.92
C VAL A 31 -0.79 27.52 9.21
N ASN A 32 -0.24 28.00 10.33
CA ASN A 32 -0.43 29.39 10.80
C ASN A 32 0.70 30.34 10.42
N LYS A 33 1.81 29.82 9.89
CA LYS A 33 2.98 30.57 9.42
C LYS A 33 3.60 29.83 8.25
N PRO A 34 4.46 30.46 7.43
CA PRO A 34 5.21 29.74 6.42
C PRO A 34 6.02 28.58 7.05
N VAL A 35 5.89 27.38 6.49
CA VAL A 35 6.58 26.17 6.96
C VAL A 35 7.33 25.53 5.79
N ASN A 36 8.61 25.25 5.99
CA ASN A 36 9.37 24.40 5.08
C ASN A 36 9.11 22.93 5.45
N LEU A 37 8.15 22.30 4.76
CA LEU A 37 7.81 20.89 4.93
C LEU A 37 8.88 20.04 4.25
N GLY A 38 9.28 18.92 4.87
CA GLY A 38 10.29 18.03 4.30
C GLY A 38 9.98 16.56 4.49
N ASN A 39 9.66 15.85 3.40
CA ASN A 39 9.54 14.40 3.42
C ASN A 39 10.94 13.77 3.41
N ALA A 40 11.25 12.90 4.37
CA ALA A 40 12.52 12.18 4.38
C ALA A 40 12.41 10.96 3.44
N MET A 41 13.18 10.96 2.36
CA MET A 41 13.07 9.95 1.30
C MET A 41 14.36 9.16 1.13
N ALA A 42 14.23 7.87 0.83
CA ALA A 42 15.28 7.05 0.26
C ALA A 42 14.77 6.30 -0.98
N ILE A 43 15.60 6.25 -2.02
CA ILE A 43 15.29 5.58 -3.28
C ILE A 43 16.28 4.44 -3.45
N LEU A 44 15.78 3.20 -3.53
CA LEU A 44 16.55 2.05 -3.98
C LEU A 44 16.27 1.84 -5.46
N LYS A 45 17.19 2.28 -6.30
CA LYS A 45 17.05 2.19 -7.76
C LYS A 45 17.08 0.74 -8.22
N GLY A 46 16.12 0.39 -9.08
CA GLY A 46 16.06 -0.88 -9.78
C GLY A 46 17.26 -1.12 -10.68
N VAL A 47 17.59 -2.38 -10.94
CA VAL A 47 18.74 -2.77 -11.79
C VAL A 47 18.40 -2.81 -13.27
N ASP A 48 17.10 -2.90 -13.63
CA ASP A 48 16.67 -2.86 -15.01
C ASP A 48 16.37 -1.40 -15.41
N PRO A 49 17.15 -0.78 -16.31
CA PRO A 49 16.91 0.60 -16.73
C PRO A 49 15.64 0.77 -17.56
N ALA A 50 15.10 -0.30 -18.16
CA ALA A 50 13.83 -0.28 -18.88
C ALA A 50 12.63 -0.32 -17.93
N ASP A 51 12.81 -0.88 -16.73
CA ASP A 51 11.77 -0.95 -15.71
C ASP A 51 11.63 0.41 -15.01
N LYS A 52 10.55 1.12 -15.31
CA LYS A 52 10.23 2.42 -14.72
C LYS A 52 9.28 2.31 -13.54
N ARG A 53 8.86 1.10 -13.17
CA ARG A 53 7.92 0.89 -12.08
C ARG A 53 8.51 1.31 -10.75
N VAL A 54 7.66 1.88 -9.93
CA VAL A 54 7.96 2.35 -8.59
C VAL A 54 6.99 1.73 -7.62
N PHE A 55 7.51 1.19 -6.53
CA PHE A 55 6.75 0.73 -5.37
C PHE A 55 7.14 1.57 -4.17
N LEU A 56 6.16 2.03 -3.39
CA LEU A 56 6.38 2.96 -2.29
C LEU A 56 5.88 2.38 -0.98
N ILE A 57 6.66 2.58 0.08
CA ILE A 57 6.24 2.38 1.46
C ILE A 57 6.33 3.70 2.22
N SER A 58 5.29 4.02 2.99
CA SER A 58 5.21 5.21 3.82
C SER A 58 4.82 4.93 5.27
N GLY A 59 5.22 5.87 6.12
CA GLY A 59 4.65 6.21 7.43
C GLY A 59 4.88 7.72 7.65
N HIS A 60 4.33 8.33 8.70
CA HIS A 60 4.49 9.77 8.95
C HIS A 60 5.43 10.09 10.12
N LEU A 61 6.16 11.19 9.95
CA LEU A 61 7.24 11.61 10.84
C LEU A 61 6.77 12.51 11.97
N ASP A 62 5.70 13.27 11.73
CA ASP A 62 5.10 14.16 12.70
C ASP A 62 4.22 13.40 13.69
N SER A 63 4.04 14.00 14.86
CA SER A 63 3.18 13.54 15.94
C SER A 63 2.44 14.74 16.54
N ARG A 64 1.44 14.48 17.37
CA ARG A 64 0.67 15.54 18.05
C ARG A 64 0.11 15.07 19.38
N VAL A 65 -0.26 16.06 20.19
CA VAL A 65 -1.17 15.86 21.32
C VAL A 65 -2.62 16.13 20.89
N THR A 66 -3.53 16.18 21.86
CA THR A 66 -4.97 16.43 21.65
C THR A 66 -5.20 17.71 20.86
N ASP A 67 -4.64 18.82 21.33
CA ASP A 67 -4.67 20.10 20.62
C ASP A 67 -3.72 20.08 19.42
N ILE A 68 -4.30 20.08 18.23
CA ILE A 68 -3.60 20.05 16.95
C ILE A 68 -2.65 21.25 16.76
N MET A 69 -2.89 22.37 17.44
CA MET A 69 -2.08 23.58 17.32
C MET A 69 -0.98 23.67 18.39
N ASN A 70 -0.95 22.74 19.34
CA ASN A 70 0.06 22.73 20.40
C ASN A 70 1.37 22.09 19.91
N ALA A 71 2.27 22.93 19.43
CA ALA A 71 3.58 22.52 18.93
C ALA A 71 4.67 22.38 20.01
N THR A 72 4.35 22.58 21.30
CA THR A 72 5.34 22.59 22.40
C THR A 72 5.16 21.45 23.40
N ALA A 73 3.98 20.82 23.43
CA ALA A 73 3.73 19.68 24.29
C ALA A 73 4.53 18.43 23.85
N ALA A 74 4.81 17.55 24.80
CA ALA A 74 5.45 16.28 24.51
C ALA A 74 4.46 15.35 23.78
N ALA A 75 4.76 15.04 22.52
CA ALA A 75 4.03 14.08 21.70
C ALA A 75 5.00 12.98 21.19
N PRO A 76 5.27 11.92 21.98
CA PRO A 76 6.25 10.91 21.58
C PRO A 76 5.85 10.13 20.32
N GLY A 77 4.54 9.89 20.11
CA GLY A 77 4.02 9.28 18.86
C GLY A 77 4.60 7.90 18.59
N ALA A 78 4.74 7.06 19.62
CA ALA A 78 5.43 5.78 19.52
C ALA A 78 4.75 4.82 18.53
N ASN A 79 3.41 4.79 18.52
CA ASN A 79 2.61 4.03 17.58
C ASN A 79 2.17 4.89 16.38
N ASP A 80 1.85 6.17 16.62
CA ASP A 80 1.30 7.18 15.71
C ASP A 80 2.30 8.33 15.46
N ASP A 81 3.24 8.20 14.52
CA ASP A 81 3.51 7.02 13.66
C ASP A 81 4.98 6.63 13.60
N ALA A 82 5.68 6.68 14.75
CA ALA A 82 7.03 6.14 14.84
C ALA A 82 7.07 4.63 14.48
N SER A 83 5.94 3.92 14.61
CA SER A 83 5.78 2.53 14.19
C SER A 83 5.87 2.36 12.67
N GLY A 84 5.14 3.16 11.89
CA GLY A 84 5.24 3.20 10.43
C GLY A 84 6.62 3.63 9.94
N VAL A 85 7.22 4.65 10.56
CA VAL A 85 8.59 5.08 10.26
C VAL A 85 9.61 3.96 10.53
N ALA A 86 9.45 3.21 11.63
CA ALA A 86 10.30 2.05 11.93
C ALA A 86 10.17 0.97 10.84
N ALA A 87 8.95 0.69 10.36
CA ALA A 87 8.72 -0.25 9.26
C ALA A 87 9.36 0.21 7.94
N VAL A 88 9.31 1.51 7.63
CA VAL A 88 9.99 2.11 6.47
C VAL A 88 11.51 1.92 6.55
N LEU A 89 12.11 2.25 7.70
CA LEU A 89 13.56 2.14 7.91
C LEU A 89 14.04 0.68 7.86
N GLU A 90 13.30 -0.22 8.48
CA GLU A 90 13.65 -1.65 8.49
C GLU A 90 13.46 -2.29 7.11
N SER A 91 12.42 -1.88 6.38
CA SER A 91 12.23 -2.28 4.99
C SER A 91 13.39 -1.84 4.12
N ALA A 92 13.82 -0.59 4.26
CA ALA A 92 15.00 -0.07 3.56
C ALA A 92 16.27 -0.83 3.94
N ARG A 93 16.44 -1.17 5.22
CA ARG A 93 17.60 -1.91 5.74
C ARG A 93 17.72 -3.32 5.14
N ILE A 94 16.61 -4.03 4.99
CA ILE A 94 16.58 -5.41 4.49
C ILE A 94 16.61 -5.41 2.96
N LEU A 95 15.69 -4.70 2.30
CA LEU A 95 15.54 -4.75 0.84
C LEU A 95 16.78 -4.21 0.11
N SER A 96 17.51 -3.25 0.70
CA SER A 96 18.78 -2.77 0.14
C SER A 96 19.86 -3.84 -0.04
N GLN A 97 19.74 -4.99 0.63
CA GLN A 97 20.71 -6.09 0.53
C GLN A 97 20.51 -6.96 -0.72
N THR A 98 19.38 -6.78 -1.41
CA THR A 98 19.03 -7.50 -2.64
C THR A 98 18.91 -6.52 -3.82
N SER A 99 18.99 -7.06 -5.03
CA SER A 99 18.75 -6.30 -6.26
C SER A 99 17.39 -6.67 -6.83
N TYR A 100 16.63 -5.66 -7.25
CA TYR A 100 15.31 -5.82 -7.85
C TYR A 100 15.30 -5.14 -9.22
N PRO A 101 14.57 -5.69 -10.22
CA PRO A 101 14.33 -5.00 -11.49
C PRO A 101 13.75 -3.59 -11.30
N ALA A 102 12.70 -3.47 -10.48
CA ALA A 102 11.99 -2.21 -10.26
C ALA A 102 12.57 -1.36 -9.11
N THR A 103 12.16 -0.09 -9.06
CA THR A 103 12.59 0.86 -8.03
C THR A 103 11.68 0.81 -6.80
N ILE A 104 12.26 0.91 -5.61
CA ILE A 104 11.52 1.01 -4.35
C ILE A 104 11.81 2.37 -3.69
N ILE A 105 10.76 3.09 -3.30
CA ILE A 105 10.84 4.34 -2.55
C ILE A 105 10.40 4.09 -1.11
N PHE A 106 11.23 4.55 -0.19
CA PHE A 106 10.99 4.55 1.25
C PHE A 106 10.80 6.01 1.66
N VAL A 107 9.66 6.34 2.28
CA VAL A 107 9.39 7.73 2.67
C VAL A 107 8.80 7.81 4.07
N ALA A 108 9.34 8.71 4.88
CA ALA A 108 8.66 9.24 6.05
C ALA A 108 8.08 10.60 5.66
N VAL A 109 6.77 10.68 5.49
CA VAL A 109 6.10 11.93 5.11
C VAL A 109 5.95 12.84 6.32
N SER A 110 5.87 14.15 6.11
CA SER A 110 5.62 15.13 7.17
C SER A 110 4.22 15.73 7.07
N GLY A 111 3.66 16.13 8.20
CA GLY A 111 2.41 16.89 8.27
C GLY A 111 1.17 16.06 7.95
N GLU A 112 1.18 14.75 8.24
CA GLU A 112 -0.04 13.92 8.24
C GLU A 112 -1.08 14.57 9.15
N GLU A 113 -0.63 14.93 10.35
CA GLU A 113 -1.48 15.36 11.45
C GLU A 113 -2.11 16.72 11.19
N GLN A 114 -1.43 17.52 10.37
CA GLN A 114 -1.90 18.83 9.91
C GLN A 114 -2.73 18.74 8.62
N GLY A 115 -3.04 17.54 8.14
CA GLY A 115 -3.95 17.31 7.01
C GLY A 115 -3.27 16.72 5.79
N LEU A 116 -2.46 15.66 5.97
CA LEU A 116 -1.83 14.88 4.89
C LEU A 116 -0.93 15.71 3.97
N LEU A 117 -0.26 16.72 4.52
CA LEU A 117 0.43 17.75 3.74
C LEU A 117 1.58 17.16 2.91
N GLY A 118 2.39 16.29 3.52
CA GLY A 118 3.54 15.65 2.89
C GLY A 118 3.16 14.63 1.84
N ALA A 119 2.17 13.78 2.14
CA ALA A 119 1.63 12.84 1.17
C ALA A 119 0.93 13.56 0.00
N GLY A 120 0.19 14.63 0.29
CA GLY A 120 -0.45 15.48 -0.73
C GLY A 120 0.55 16.10 -1.69
N TYR A 121 1.63 16.69 -1.15
CA TYR A 121 2.74 17.22 -1.95
C TYR A 121 3.39 16.13 -2.83
N LEU A 122 3.72 14.97 -2.23
CA LEU A 122 4.40 13.89 -2.96
C LEU A 122 3.50 13.26 -4.03
N ALA A 123 2.21 13.05 -3.75
CA ALA A 123 1.26 12.50 -4.71
C ALA A 123 1.05 13.43 -5.92
N GLU A 124 0.94 14.75 -5.68
CA GLU A 124 0.87 15.74 -6.76
C GLU A 124 2.14 15.75 -7.60
N LYS A 125 3.31 15.74 -6.96
CA LYS A 125 4.60 15.67 -7.65
C LYS A 125 4.72 14.40 -8.49
N ALA A 126 4.41 13.23 -7.92
CA ALA A 126 4.44 11.95 -8.62
C ALA A 126 3.52 11.95 -9.86
N LYS A 127 2.33 12.57 -9.76
CA LYS A 127 1.42 12.72 -10.89
C LYS A 127 1.99 13.64 -11.97
N LYS A 128 2.49 14.81 -11.57
CA LYS A 128 3.06 15.82 -12.48
C LYS A 128 4.30 15.32 -13.22
N GLU A 129 5.14 14.56 -12.53
CA GLU A 129 6.37 13.97 -13.08
C GLU A 129 6.13 12.65 -13.82
N GLY A 130 4.88 12.14 -13.84
CA GLY A 130 4.52 10.93 -14.59
C GLY A 130 5.13 9.65 -14.03
N TRP A 131 5.25 9.53 -12.70
CA TRP A 131 5.79 8.33 -12.07
C TRP A 131 4.91 7.10 -12.38
N GLN A 132 5.53 5.98 -12.70
CA GLN A 132 4.84 4.68 -12.79
C GLN A 132 4.73 4.06 -11.39
N LEU A 133 4.00 4.75 -10.51
CA LEU A 133 3.79 4.34 -9.12
C LEU A 133 2.68 3.30 -9.06
N GLU A 134 3.07 2.03 -9.02
CA GLU A 134 2.14 0.88 -9.13
C GLU A 134 1.58 0.41 -7.78
N ALA A 135 2.26 0.71 -6.67
CA ALA A 135 1.73 0.44 -5.34
C ALA A 135 2.27 1.42 -4.28
N VAL A 136 1.39 1.84 -3.39
CA VAL A 136 1.69 2.60 -2.17
C VAL A 136 1.19 1.81 -0.97
N LEU A 137 2.12 1.37 -0.12
CA LEU A 137 1.84 0.73 1.16
C LEU A 137 1.99 1.77 2.28
N ASN A 138 0.88 2.36 2.68
CA ASN A 138 0.87 3.32 3.79
C ASN A 138 0.69 2.58 5.11
N ASN A 139 1.59 2.80 6.05
CA ASN A 139 1.58 2.19 7.36
C ASN A 139 1.27 3.25 8.40
N ASP A 140 0.15 3.11 9.09
CA ASP A 140 -0.31 4.05 10.12
C ASP A 140 -1.59 3.44 10.71
N ILE A 141 -1.71 3.18 12.01
CA ILE A 141 -0.64 2.84 12.96
C ILE A 141 -0.53 1.32 13.04
N MET A 142 0.61 0.75 13.41
CA MET A 142 0.88 -0.69 13.17
C MET A 142 1.59 -1.42 14.32
N GLY A 143 1.57 -0.89 15.54
CA GLY A 143 2.43 -1.35 16.63
C GLY A 143 1.74 -1.69 17.95
N SER A 144 0.45 -1.42 18.14
CA SER A 144 -0.29 -1.82 19.36
C SER A 144 -1.17 -3.03 19.08
N ASN A 145 -1.27 -3.93 20.06
CA ASN A 145 -2.14 -5.11 20.01
C ASN A 145 -3.40 -4.95 20.88
N ASN A 146 -3.56 -3.83 21.58
CA ASN A 146 -4.62 -3.63 22.55
C ASN A 146 -5.62 -2.57 22.10
N SER A 147 -6.85 -2.66 22.60
CA SER A 147 -7.89 -1.66 22.35
C SER A 147 -8.37 -0.97 23.61
N SER A 148 -8.78 0.29 23.45
CA SER A 148 -9.61 0.98 24.45
C SER A 148 -11.05 0.47 24.36
N GLU A 149 -11.78 0.55 25.48
CA GLU A 149 -13.22 0.23 25.63
C GLU A 149 -13.58 -1.26 25.47
N THR A 150 -13.16 -1.90 24.38
CA THR A 150 -13.46 -3.31 24.09
C THR A 150 -12.50 -4.28 24.77
N ASN A 151 -11.33 -3.80 25.25
CA ASN A 151 -10.31 -4.58 25.94
C ASN A 151 -9.84 -5.84 25.17
N ILE A 152 -9.89 -5.77 23.84
CA ILE A 152 -9.38 -6.83 22.98
C ILE A 152 -7.87 -6.71 22.94
N ILE A 153 -7.19 -7.85 23.12
CA ILE A 153 -5.76 -7.98 22.93
C ILE A 153 -5.53 -9.03 21.84
N ASP A 154 -5.06 -8.58 20.68
CA ASP A 154 -4.89 -9.41 19.49
C ASP A 154 -3.75 -8.88 18.62
N ASN A 155 -2.71 -9.69 18.45
CA ASN A 155 -1.62 -9.42 17.53
C ASN A 155 -1.63 -10.36 16.31
N THR A 156 -2.72 -11.07 16.08
CA THR A 156 -2.85 -12.09 15.01
C THR A 156 -3.66 -11.59 13.83
N ARG A 157 -4.15 -10.34 13.84
CA ARG A 157 -4.92 -9.76 12.74
C ARG A 157 -4.38 -8.41 12.35
N LEU A 158 -4.38 -8.09 11.06
CA LEU A 158 -3.96 -6.80 10.52
C LEU A 158 -4.99 -6.30 9.51
N ARG A 159 -5.32 -5.01 9.52
CA ARG A 159 -6.30 -4.43 8.59
C ARG A 159 -5.61 -3.81 7.38
N VAL A 160 -6.22 -4.01 6.22
CA VAL A 160 -5.85 -3.35 4.97
C VAL A 160 -7.07 -2.62 4.41
N PHE A 161 -7.08 -1.31 4.56
CA PHE A 161 -8.08 -0.43 3.98
C PHE A 161 -7.76 -0.17 2.51
N SER A 162 -8.81 -0.12 1.69
CA SER A 162 -8.71 0.17 0.27
C SER A 162 -9.98 0.85 -0.24
N GLU A 163 -9.82 1.79 -1.16
CA GLU A 163 -10.95 2.36 -1.87
C GLU A 163 -11.46 1.38 -2.95
N GLY A 164 -12.79 1.27 -3.10
CA GLY A 164 -13.42 0.46 -4.14
C GLY A 164 -13.48 1.18 -5.48
N LEU A 165 -14.22 2.29 -5.51
CA LEU A 165 -14.37 3.15 -6.68
C LEU A 165 -13.36 4.29 -6.61
N PRO A 166 -12.45 4.43 -7.59
CA PRO A 166 -11.51 5.52 -7.58
C PRO A 166 -12.27 6.85 -7.68
N VAL A 167 -12.02 7.79 -6.76
CA VAL A 167 -12.50 9.18 -6.92
C VAL A 167 -12.00 9.76 -8.25
N TYR A 168 -10.79 9.36 -8.66
CA TYR A 168 -10.24 9.65 -9.96
C TYR A 168 -10.99 8.89 -11.06
N GLU A 169 -11.48 9.60 -12.08
CA GLU A 169 -12.18 9.03 -13.25
C GLU A 169 -13.52 8.33 -12.96
N LEU A 170 -14.15 8.61 -11.82
CA LEU A 170 -15.47 8.06 -11.48
C LEU A 170 -16.47 8.24 -12.64
N ASP A 171 -16.54 9.43 -13.23
CA ASP A 171 -17.49 9.75 -14.31
C ASP A 171 -17.20 9.01 -15.62
N LYS A 172 -15.93 8.74 -15.93
CA LYS A 172 -15.53 8.10 -17.20
C LYS A 172 -15.77 6.59 -17.17
N ASN A 173 -15.65 5.98 -15.99
CA ASN A 173 -15.66 4.53 -15.84
C ASN A 173 -16.92 3.99 -15.13
N ALA A 174 -17.77 4.85 -14.54
CA ALA A 174 -18.94 4.43 -13.77
C ALA A 174 -19.90 3.52 -14.55
N ALA A 175 -20.13 3.79 -15.84
CA ALA A 175 -21.02 2.95 -16.65
C ALA A 175 -20.48 1.53 -16.81
N THR A 176 -19.18 1.39 -17.09
CA THR A 176 -18.51 0.08 -17.21
C THR A 176 -18.52 -0.65 -15.88
N ILE A 177 -18.17 0.03 -14.79
CA ILE A 177 -18.15 -0.55 -13.45
C ILE A 177 -19.52 -1.12 -13.08
N ARG A 178 -20.58 -0.32 -13.25
CA ARG A 178 -21.96 -0.73 -12.97
C ARG A 178 -22.42 -1.88 -13.85
N ASN A 179 -22.08 -1.85 -15.14
CA ASN A 179 -22.49 -2.91 -16.07
C ASN A 179 -21.77 -4.23 -15.84
N MET A 180 -20.54 -4.18 -15.31
CA MET A 180 -19.70 -5.36 -15.08
C MET A 180 -19.65 -5.79 -13.60
N GLY A 181 -20.23 -5.04 -12.66
CA GLY A 181 -20.18 -5.33 -11.23
C GLY A 181 -18.77 -5.19 -10.61
N LEU A 182 -17.96 -4.24 -11.10
CA LEU A 182 -16.55 -4.10 -10.73
C LEU A 182 -16.30 -3.13 -9.57
N GLU A 183 -17.30 -2.86 -8.72
CA GLU A 183 -17.20 -1.89 -7.62
C GLU A 183 -16.11 -2.25 -6.60
N ASN A 184 -15.73 -3.53 -6.55
CA ASN A 184 -14.67 -4.04 -5.67
C ASN A 184 -13.40 -4.46 -6.43
N ASP A 185 -13.19 -3.98 -7.65
CA ASP A 185 -12.09 -4.44 -8.51
C ASP A 185 -11.11 -3.36 -8.94
N GLY A 186 -11.25 -2.14 -8.41
CA GLY A 186 -10.30 -1.05 -8.61
C GLY A 186 -8.87 -1.38 -8.17
N ALA A 187 -7.91 -0.54 -8.58
CA ALA A 187 -6.49 -0.81 -8.37
C ALA A 187 -6.10 -0.97 -6.89
N ALA A 188 -6.66 -0.15 -6.00
CA ALA A 188 -6.45 -0.27 -4.55
C ALA A 188 -7.00 -1.60 -3.98
N ARG A 189 -8.12 -2.12 -4.51
CA ARG A 189 -8.67 -3.43 -4.14
C ARG A 189 -7.78 -4.58 -4.60
N GLN A 190 -7.21 -4.50 -5.80
CA GLN A 190 -6.25 -5.49 -6.28
C GLN A 190 -4.98 -5.48 -5.42
N LEU A 191 -4.47 -4.29 -5.06
CA LEU A 191 -3.34 -4.17 -4.14
C LEU A 191 -3.68 -4.75 -2.75
N ALA A 192 -4.87 -4.49 -2.20
CA ALA A 192 -5.26 -5.05 -0.91
C ALA A 192 -5.35 -6.58 -0.92
N ARG A 193 -5.90 -7.18 -1.99
CA ARG A 193 -5.91 -8.64 -2.18
C ARG A 193 -4.49 -9.20 -2.27
N TYR A 194 -3.61 -8.50 -2.96
CA TYR A 194 -2.20 -8.87 -3.06
C TYR A 194 -1.52 -8.85 -1.68
N VAL A 195 -1.75 -7.79 -0.88
CA VAL A 195 -1.22 -7.71 0.49
C VAL A 195 -1.74 -8.85 1.34
N LYS A 196 -3.02 -9.21 1.24
CA LYS A 196 -3.54 -10.39 1.93
C LYS A 196 -2.82 -11.66 1.50
N GLU A 197 -2.79 -11.94 0.20
CA GLU A 197 -2.25 -13.20 -0.29
C GLU A 197 -0.75 -13.35 0.04
N ILE A 198 0.04 -12.32 -0.24
CA ILE A 198 1.49 -12.34 -0.01
C ILE A 198 1.80 -12.24 1.49
N GLY A 199 1.07 -11.42 2.24
CA GLY A 199 1.21 -11.32 3.69
C GLY A 199 1.00 -12.66 4.37
N GLU A 200 -0.12 -13.33 4.11
CA GLU A 200 -0.45 -14.62 4.74
C GLU A 200 0.42 -15.78 4.22
N ARG A 201 0.99 -15.66 3.02
CA ARG A 201 1.92 -16.66 2.47
C ARG A 201 3.28 -16.65 3.18
N TYR A 202 3.76 -15.47 3.60
CA TYR A 202 5.14 -15.30 4.11
C TYR A 202 5.23 -14.89 5.57
N VAL A 203 4.11 -14.55 6.22
CA VAL A 203 4.08 -14.14 7.63
C VAL A 203 3.17 -15.09 8.41
N ASP A 204 3.79 -15.92 9.23
CA ASP A 204 3.08 -16.87 10.07
C ASP A 204 2.21 -16.16 11.13
N GLN A 205 1.10 -16.81 11.49
CA GLN A 205 0.23 -16.39 12.60
C GLN A 205 -0.26 -14.94 12.48
N LEU A 206 -0.55 -14.52 11.25
CA LEU A 206 -1.13 -13.22 10.95
C LEU A 206 -2.20 -13.37 9.87
N GLU A 207 -3.42 -12.99 10.21
CA GLU A 207 -4.55 -12.92 9.30
C GLU A 207 -4.72 -11.48 8.82
N ILE A 208 -4.76 -11.29 7.50
CA ILE A 208 -5.00 -10.00 6.86
C ILE A 208 -6.49 -9.82 6.61
N LYS A 209 -7.08 -8.83 7.27
CA LYS A 209 -8.46 -8.39 7.14
C LYS A 209 -8.58 -7.30 6.09
N LEU A 210 -9.26 -7.60 5.00
CA LEU A 210 -9.59 -6.61 3.98
C LEU A 210 -10.74 -5.74 4.49
N ILE A 211 -10.51 -4.44 4.60
CA ILE A 211 -11.54 -3.47 4.99
C ILE A 211 -11.95 -2.66 3.77
N TYR A 212 -13.21 -2.83 3.38
CA TYR A 212 -13.70 -2.36 2.09
C TYR A 212 -14.10 -0.88 2.06
N ARG A 213 -13.23 -0.02 2.56
CA ARG A 213 -13.40 1.44 2.68
C ARG A 213 -12.05 2.12 2.55
N ASN A 214 -12.07 3.40 2.17
CA ASN A 214 -10.84 4.20 2.15
C ASN A 214 -10.21 4.30 3.55
N ASP A 215 -10.98 4.64 4.59
CA ASP A 215 -10.48 4.66 5.97
C ASP A 215 -11.62 4.38 6.98
N ARG A 216 -11.22 4.40 8.26
CA ARG A 216 -12.07 4.40 9.45
C ARG A 216 -12.96 5.65 9.48
N PHE A 217 -14.02 5.61 10.28
CA PHE A 217 -14.86 6.79 10.47
C PHE A 217 -14.08 7.92 11.14
N LEU A 218 -14.33 9.16 10.71
CA LEU A 218 -13.72 10.39 11.26
C LEU A 218 -12.19 10.49 11.13
N ARG A 219 -11.57 9.59 10.36
CA ARG A 219 -10.12 9.54 10.15
C ARG A 219 -9.77 9.62 8.66
N GLY A 220 -8.52 9.94 8.38
CA GLY A 220 -7.89 9.83 7.06
C GLY A 220 -6.50 9.22 7.23
N GLY A 221 -5.73 9.18 6.14
CA GLY A 221 -4.34 8.77 6.18
C GLY A 221 -3.64 9.01 4.85
N ASP A 222 -2.31 8.96 4.88
CA ASP A 222 -1.43 9.38 3.78
C ASP A 222 -1.58 8.62 2.45
N HIS A 223 -2.22 7.45 2.44
CA HIS A 223 -2.63 6.78 1.19
C HIS A 223 -3.69 7.57 0.38
N THR A 224 -4.52 8.38 1.05
CA THR A 224 -5.68 9.04 0.42
C THR A 224 -5.29 10.00 -0.71
N PRO A 225 -4.30 10.90 -0.56
CA PRO A 225 -3.89 11.79 -1.65
C PRO A 225 -3.38 11.05 -2.89
N PHE A 226 -2.76 9.88 -2.72
CA PHE A 226 -2.33 9.04 -3.84
C PHE A 226 -3.51 8.45 -4.61
N ILE A 227 -4.51 7.93 -3.89
CA ILE A 227 -5.75 7.40 -4.49
C ILE A 227 -6.47 8.48 -5.30
N GLN A 228 -6.60 9.68 -4.73
CA GLN A 228 -7.22 10.83 -5.41
C GLN A 228 -6.52 11.21 -6.73
N ARG A 229 -5.26 10.79 -6.91
CA ARG A 229 -4.44 11.08 -8.11
C ARG A 229 -4.34 9.89 -9.06
N GLY A 230 -5.07 8.81 -8.75
CA GLY A 230 -5.23 7.61 -9.57
C GLY A 230 -4.20 6.53 -9.29
N PHE A 231 -3.43 6.62 -8.21
CA PHE A 231 -2.47 5.59 -7.83
C PHE A 231 -3.12 4.50 -6.98
N ALA A 232 -2.62 3.27 -7.09
CA ALA A 232 -3.02 2.19 -6.22
C ALA A 232 -2.36 2.37 -4.84
N ALA A 233 -3.15 2.71 -3.83
CA ALA A 233 -2.67 2.83 -2.46
C ALA A 233 -3.58 2.08 -1.49
N VAL A 234 -2.99 1.59 -0.41
CA VAL A 234 -3.69 0.95 0.71
C VAL A 234 -3.15 1.49 2.03
N ARG A 235 -3.99 1.46 3.06
CA ARG A 235 -3.58 1.70 4.45
C ARG A 235 -3.52 0.38 5.19
N ILE A 236 -2.35 0.10 5.77
CA ILE A 236 -2.06 -1.04 6.61
C ILE A 236 -2.05 -0.53 8.05
N THR A 237 -2.91 -1.10 8.89
CA THR A 237 -3.09 -0.62 10.27
C THR A 237 -3.48 -1.76 11.21
N GLU A 238 -3.09 -1.63 12.47
CA GLU A 238 -3.46 -2.54 13.55
C GLU A 238 -4.96 -2.83 13.60
N MET A 239 -5.36 -4.01 14.08
CA MET A 239 -6.76 -4.43 14.02
C MET A 239 -7.66 -3.64 14.98
N ASN A 240 -7.21 -3.49 16.22
CA ASN A 240 -7.97 -2.85 17.28
C ASN A 240 -7.12 -1.73 17.86
N GLU A 241 -7.63 -0.51 17.79
CA GLU A 241 -6.90 0.67 18.22
C GLU A 241 -7.21 1.03 19.66
N ASN A 242 -6.22 1.63 20.31
CA ASN A 242 -6.36 2.20 21.63
C ASN A 242 -6.33 3.73 21.58
N PHE A 243 -7.51 4.34 21.68
CA PHE A 243 -7.65 5.79 21.59
C PHE A 243 -7.08 6.55 22.81
N TYR A 244 -6.73 5.83 23.89
CA TYR A 244 -6.00 6.43 25.01
C TYR A 244 -4.52 6.64 24.68
N HIS A 245 -3.99 5.91 23.69
CA HIS A 245 -2.57 5.90 23.31
C HIS A 245 -2.35 6.42 21.87
N GLN A 246 -3.14 7.42 21.45
CA GLN A 246 -2.97 8.14 20.18
C GLN A 246 -2.79 9.63 20.47
N HIS A 247 -3.48 10.52 19.74
CA HIS A 247 -3.55 12.00 19.86
C HIS A 247 -4.01 12.48 21.25
N GLN A 248 -3.24 12.16 22.28
CA GLN A 248 -3.55 12.39 23.69
C GLN A 248 -2.37 13.05 24.38
N ASP A 249 -2.67 14.03 25.21
CA ASP A 249 -1.70 14.56 26.17
C ASP A 249 -1.29 13.47 27.15
N ILE A 250 0.01 13.41 27.47
CA ILE A 250 0.54 12.49 28.48
C ILE A 250 -0.05 12.89 29.84
N ARG A 251 -0.89 12.03 30.39
CA ARG A 251 -1.50 12.23 31.71
C ARG A 251 -1.94 10.90 32.31
N LYS A 252 -2.23 10.93 33.60
CA LYS A 252 -2.97 9.86 34.28
C LYS A 252 -4.26 10.44 34.83
N GLU A 253 -5.37 9.82 34.50
CA GLU A 253 -6.71 10.29 34.87
C GLU A 253 -7.60 9.07 35.15
N ASN A 254 -8.26 9.05 36.30
CA ASN A 254 -9.15 7.95 36.72
C ASN A 254 -8.51 6.54 36.61
N GLY A 255 -7.20 6.43 36.87
CA GLY A 255 -6.45 5.18 36.78
C GLY A 255 -6.05 4.77 35.35
N ILE A 256 -6.41 5.55 34.34
CA ILE A 256 -6.03 5.33 32.94
C ILE A 256 -4.80 6.19 32.64
N GLN A 257 -3.79 5.59 32.00
CA GLN A 257 -2.65 6.31 31.46
C GLN A 257 -2.92 6.66 30.00
N TYR A 258 -2.76 7.94 29.67
CA TYR A 258 -2.94 8.48 28.33
C TYR A 258 -1.60 8.88 27.74
N GLY A 259 -1.58 8.94 26.41
CA GLY A 259 -0.43 9.33 25.61
C GLY A 259 0.13 8.14 24.83
N ASP A 260 0.60 8.42 23.64
CA ASP A 260 1.24 7.42 22.79
C ASP A 260 2.70 7.22 23.17
N LEU A 261 2.97 6.15 23.94
CA LEU A 261 4.25 5.88 24.59
C LEU A 261 4.78 4.51 24.18
N GLN A 262 6.12 4.40 24.19
CA GLN A 262 6.84 3.17 23.82
C GLN A 262 6.40 1.94 24.64
N GLU A 263 5.98 2.12 25.89
CA GLU A 263 5.55 1.01 26.76
C GLU A 263 4.25 0.33 26.30
N PHE A 264 3.47 0.98 25.41
CA PHE A 264 2.23 0.42 24.86
C PHE A 264 2.44 -0.33 23.54
N MET A 265 3.68 -0.40 23.06
CA MET A 265 4.03 -1.09 21.83
C MET A 265 4.13 -2.61 22.05
N ASP A 266 3.54 -3.37 21.14
CA ASP A 266 3.85 -4.78 20.92
C ASP A 266 4.87 -4.88 19.77
N PHE A 267 6.15 -4.95 20.10
CA PHE A 267 7.22 -5.00 19.10
C PHE A 267 7.21 -6.29 18.27
N GLU A 268 6.65 -7.39 18.78
CA GLU A 268 6.50 -8.61 17.98
C GLU A 268 5.37 -8.44 16.95
N TYR A 269 4.28 -7.77 17.33
CA TYR A 269 3.24 -7.39 16.37
C TYR A 269 3.77 -6.44 15.30
N LEU A 270 4.51 -5.39 15.70
CA LEU A 270 5.17 -4.47 14.78
C LEU A 270 6.11 -5.21 13.82
N ARG A 271 6.88 -6.19 14.32
CA ARG A 271 7.76 -7.03 13.50
C ARG A 271 6.97 -7.80 12.44
N LYS A 272 5.83 -8.43 12.81
CA LYS A 272 4.95 -9.15 11.87
C LYS A 272 4.36 -8.21 10.82
N ASN A 273 3.86 -7.06 11.23
CA ASN A 273 3.28 -6.07 10.32
C ASN A 273 4.33 -5.48 9.35
N THR A 274 5.56 -5.28 9.82
CA THR A 274 6.70 -4.90 8.97
C THR A 274 7.06 -6.01 7.98
N ALA A 275 7.00 -7.28 8.41
CA ALA A 275 7.27 -8.43 7.53
C ALA A 275 6.26 -8.52 6.36
N VAL A 276 4.99 -8.13 6.57
CA VAL A 276 4.00 -8.05 5.48
C VAL A 276 4.43 -7.06 4.40
N ASN A 277 4.86 -5.87 4.80
CA ASN A 277 5.36 -4.84 3.87
C ASN A 277 6.59 -5.34 3.10
N LEU A 278 7.56 -5.92 3.82
CA LEU A 278 8.77 -6.51 3.25
C LEU A 278 8.45 -7.56 2.18
N ALA A 279 7.55 -8.50 2.50
CA ALA A 279 7.14 -9.56 1.59
C ALA A 279 6.48 -8.97 0.34
N CYS A 280 5.55 -8.03 0.50
CA CYS A 280 4.86 -7.38 -0.62
C CYS A 280 5.83 -6.62 -1.53
N LEU A 281 6.71 -5.79 -0.96
CA LEU A 281 7.68 -5.00 -1.74
C LEU A 281 8.69 -5.89 -2.46
N ALA A 282 9.21 -6.93 -1.80
CA ALA A 282 10.17 -7.84 -2.42
C ALA A 282 9.54 -8.62 -3.58
N ASN A 283 8.26 -9.02 -3.44
CA ASN A 283 7.54 -9.76 -4.47
C ASN A 283 7.16 -8.85 -5.65
N LEU A 284 6.59 -7.68 -5.38
CA LEU A 284 6.24 -6.69 -6.41
C LEU A 284 7.48 -6.20 -7.18
N ALA A 285 8.52 -5.79 -6.48
CA ALA A 285 9.73 -5.25 -7.12
C ALA A 285 10.50 -6.28 -7.93
N GLY A 286 10.37 -7.57 -7.59
CA GLY A 286 10.96 -8.70 -8.30
C GLY A 286 10.11 -9.30 -9.43
N SER A 287 8.81 -8.97 -9.48
CA SER A 287 7.88 -9.49 -10.49
C SER A 287 8.17 -8.92 -11.89
N PRO A 288 7.73 -9.56 -12.99
CA PRO A 288 7.60 -8.91 -14.28
C PRO A 288 6.52 -7.82 -14.23
N GLY A 289 6.44 -6.97 -15.24
CA GLY A 289 5.37 -5.97 -15.36
C GLY A 289 3.98 -6.61 -15.46
N LEU A 290 2.94 -5.79 -15.37
CA LEU A 290 1.57 -6.25 -15.56
C LEU A 290 1.33 -6.78 -16.99
N PRO A 291 0.58 -7.89 -17.18
CA PRO A 291 0.06 -8.26 -18.49
C PRO A 291 -0.69 -7.09 -19.14
N GLN A 292 -0.49 -6.90 -20.44
CA GLN A 292 -1.05 -5.77 -21.18
C GLN A 292 -2.31 -6.18 -21.94
N GLU A 293 -3.23 -5.25 -22.18
CA GLU A 293 -4.45 -5.47 -22.98
C GLU A 293 -5.20 -6.76 -22.60
N VAL A 294 -5.34 -7.04 -21.30
CA VAL A 294 -6.04 -8.22 -20.81
C VAL A 294 -7.52 -8.12 -21.19
N LYS A 295 -8.01 -9.10 -21.94
CA LYS A 295 -9.35 -9.12 -22.50
C LYS A 295 -10.05 -10.44 -22.23
N ILE A 296 -11.37 -10.35 -22.04
CA ILE A 296 -12.28 -11.49 -22.02
C ILE A 296 -13.19 -11.43 -23.24
N ASP A 297 -13.24 -12.50 -24.01
CA ASP A 297 -14.04 -12.58 -25.25
C ASP A 297 -15.53 -12.67 -24.93
N VAL A 298 -16.31 -11.77 -25.53
CA VAL A 298 -17.78 -11.74 -25.40
C VAL A 298 -18.51 -11.82 -26.75
N LYS A 299 -17.82 -12.19 -27.83
CA LYS A 299 -18.42 -12.25 -29.18
C LYS A 299 -19.58 -13.23 -29.26
N ASN A 300 -19.48 -14.31 -28.50
CA ASN A 300 -20.43 -15.41 -28.51
C ASN A 300 -20.99 -15.69 -27.12
N LEU A 301 -22.23 -16.18 -27.08
CA LEU A 301 -22.85 -16.72 -25.87
C LEU A 301 -22.29 -18.12 -25.60
N THR A 302 -21.59 -18.29 -24.49
CA THR A 302 -20.89 -19.54 -24.12
C THR A 302 -20.73 -19.61 -22.60
N ASN A 303 -20.83 -20.84 -22.06
CA ASN A 303 -20.56 -21.14 -20.65
C ASN A 303 -19.07 -21.40 -20.33
N SER A 304 -18.20 -21.37 -21.34
CA SER A 304 -16.75 -21.25 -21.19
C SER A 304 -16.30 -19.81 -21.40
N SER A 305 -15.21 -19.43 -20.73
CA SER A 305 -14.59 -18.11 -20.86
C SER A 305 -13.26 -18.23 -21.58
N TYR A 306 -13.02 -17.32 -22.53
CA TYR A 306 -11.76 -17.23 -23.24
C TYR A 306 -11.12 -15.88 -22.93
N LEU A 307 -9.91 -15.93 -22.37
CA LEU A 307 -9.12 -14.76 -22.04
C LEU A 307 -7.87 -14.72 -22.91
N TYR A 308 -7.46 -13.53 -23.28
CA TYR A 308 -6.22 -13.29 -24.03
C TYR A 308 -5.62 -11.95 -23.62
N TRP A 309 -4.30 -11.84 -23.71
CA TRP A 309 -3.54 -10.67 -23.28
C TRP A 309 -2.27 -10.53 -24.12
N LYS A 310 -1.57 -9.42 -23.91
CA LYS A 310 -0.21 -9.18 -24.40
C LYS A 310 0.79 -9.33 -23.25
N THR A 311 2.02 -9.67 -23.62
CA THR A 311 3.13 -9.75 -22.66
C THR A 311 3.34 -8.41 -21.94
N PRO A 312 3.86 -8.41 -20.70
CA PRO A 312 4.27 -7.20 -20.01
C PRO A 312 5.23 -6.34 -20.82
N ALA A 313 5.14 -5.02 -20.64
CA ALA A 313 6.05 -4.08 -21.29
C ALA A 313 7.49 -4.15 -20.74
N VAL A 314 7.65 -4.62 -19.51
CA VAL A 314 8.94 -4.75 -18.80
C VAL A 314 9.01 -6.10 -18.08
N GLY A 315 10.22 -6.66 -18.00
CA GLY A 315 10.46 -7.99 -17.44
C GLY A 315 10.00 -9.14 -18.37
N LYS A 316 10.65 -10.29 -18.24
CA LYS A 316 10.30 -11.51 -18.97
C LYS A 316 9.53 -12.46 -18.04
N PRO A 317 8.23 -12.71 -18.26
CA PRO A 317 7.50 -13.68 -17.46
C PRO A 317 7.92 -15.11 -17.80
N LYS A 318 7.96 -15.98 -16.79
CA LYS A 318 7.99 -17.44 -16.94
C LYS A 318 6.66 -17.96 -17.49
N GLY A 319 5.58 -17.27 -17.12
CA GLY A 319 4.22 -17.56 -17.55
C GLY A 319 3.24 -16.63 -16.86
N TYR A 320 2.00 -17.07 -16.78
CA TYR A 320 0.88 -16.29 -16.27
C TYR A 320 -0.01 -17.14 -15.38
N TYR A 321 -0.64 -16.51 -14.39
CA TYR A 321 -1.79 -17.07 -13.69
C TYR A 321 -3.07 -16.38 -14.17
N VAL A 322 -4.05 -17.18 -14.59
CA VAL A 322 -5.44 -16.73 -14.72
C VAL A 322 -6.14 -16.99 -13.38
N LEU A 323 -6.60 -15.92 -12.75
CA LEU A 323 -7.28 -15.94 -11.46
C LEU A 323 -8.78 -16.00 -11.67
N ILE A 324 -9.49 -16.72 -10.80
CA ILE A 324 -10.96 -16.69 -10.75
C ILE A 324 -11.48 -16.54 -9.33
N ARG A 325 -12.62 -15.87 -9.20
CA ARG A 325 -13.43 -15.80 -7.99
C ARG A 325 -14.91 -15.70 -8.33
N GLU A 326 -15.77 -16.22 -7.47
CA GLU A 326 -17.20 -15.94 -7.55
C GLU A 326 -17.48 -14.44 -7.39
N THR A 327 -18.59 -13.98 -7.95
CA THR A 327 -18.93 -12.54 -7.96
C THR A 327 -19.17 -11.96 -6.56
N SER A 328 -19.57 -12.80 -5.60
CA SER A 328 -19.77 -12.47 -4.19
C SER A 328 -18.50 -12.55 -3.33
N GLU A 329 -17.41 -13.13 -3.85
CA GLU A 329 -16.24 -13.46 -3.05
C GLU A 329 -15.19 -12.35 -3.07
N ALA A 330 -14.66 -12.01 -1.90
CA ALA A 330 -13.73 -10.90 -1.75
C ALA A 330 -12.34 -11.19 -2.33
N GLN A 331 -11.96 -12.46 -2.48
CA GLN A 331 -10.59 -12.89 -2.81
C GLN A 331 -10.56 -13.77 -4.06
N TRP A 332 -9.41 -13.80 -4.73
CA TRP A 332 -9.14 -14.78 -5.78
C TRP A 332 -9.10 -16.18 -5.16
N GLN A 333 -9.93 -17.09 -5.66
CA GLN A 333 -10.12 -18.41 -5.06
C GLN A 333 -9.31 -19.50 -5.77
N LYS A 334 -9.07 -19.35 -7.08
CA LYS A 334 -8.31 -20.33 -7.86
C LYS A 334 -7.36 -19.63 -8.84
N LYS A 335 -6.23 -20.29 -9.13
CA LYS A 335 -5.22 -19.85 -10.10
C LYS A 335 -4.95 -20.96 -11.12
N PHE A 336 -4.90 -20.61 -12.40
CA PHE A 336 -4.55 -21.53 -13.49
C PHE A 336 -3.28 -21.03 -14.18
N PHE A 337 -2.21 -21.83 -14.13
CA PHE A 337 -0.95 -21.49 -14.77
C PHE A 337 -0.99 -21.78 -16.27
N THR A 338 -0.38 -20.90 -17.07
CA THR A 338 -0.11 -21.12 -18.49
C THR A 338 1.15 -20.36 -18.93
N THR A 339 1.86 -20.88 -19.92
CA THR A 339 2.95 -20.17 -20.61
C THR A 339 2.46 -19.37 -21.81
N GLU A 340 1.23 -19.65 -22.27
CA GLU A 340 0.59 -18.98 -23.39
C GLU A 340 0.03 -17.61 -22.98
N THR A 341 -0.22 -16.74 -23.95
CA THR A 341 -0.87 -15.43 -23.72
C THR A 341 -2.40 -15.48 -23.92
N ALA A 342 -2.97 -16.67 -23.84
CA ALA A 342 -4.40 -16.89 -23.87
C ALA A 342 -4.76 -18.19 -23.13
N LEU A 343 -5.98 -18.25 -22.59
CA LEU A 343 -6.47 -19.44 -21.92
C LEU A 343 -8.01 -19.53 -22.03
N ARG A 344 -8.50 -20.73 -22.35
CA ARG A 344 -9.93 -21.06 -22.25
C ARG A 344 -10.18 -21.84 -20.97
N LEU A 345 -11.15 -21.40 -20.19
CA LEU A 345 -11.54 -22.03 -18.94
C LEU A 345 -13.03 -22.46 -18.99
N PRO A 346 -13.39 -23.63 -18.43
CA PRO A 346 -14.76 -24.13 -18.39
C PRO A 346 -15.59 -23.44 -17.28
N TYR A 347 -15.46 -22.12 -17.17
CA TYR A 347 -16.17 -21.28 -16.20
C TYR A 347 -16.89 -20.16 -16.95
N SER A 348 -18.16 -19.91 -16.63
CA SER A 348 -18.93 -18.85 -17.27
C SER A 348 -18.51 -17.48 -16.75
N LYS A 349 -18.29 -16.54 -17.66
CA LYS A 349 -18.03 -15.11 -17.37
C LYS A 349 -19.19 -14.40 -16.67
N ASP A 350 -20.38 -15.00 -16.69
CA ASP A 350 -21.56 -14.45 -16.01
C ASP A 350 -21.56 -14.80 -14.50
N ASN A 351 -20.83 -15.85 -14.10
CA ASN A 351 -20.84 -16.37 -12.73
C ASN A 351 -19.55 -16.05 -11.96
N TYR A 352 -18.49 -15.64 -12.65
CA TYR A 352 -17.16 -15.47 -12.08
C TYR A 352 -16.48 -14.20 -12.57
N PHE A 353 -15.70 -13.58 -11.70
CA PHE A 353 -14.69 -12.63 -12.10
C PHE A 353 -13.39 -13.33 -12.45
N PHE A 354 -12.64 -12.70 -13.36
CA PHE A 354 -11.35 -13.17 -13.83
C PHE A 354 -10.30 -12.08 -13.67
N ALA A 355 -9.04 -12.48 -13.57
CA ALA A 355 -7.90 -11.58 -13.73
C ALA A 355 -6.67 -12.34 -14.24
N VAL A 356 -5.65 -11.61 -14.68
CA VAL A 356 -4.38 -12.20 -15.12
C VAL A 356 -3.21 -11.56 -14.38
N GLN A 357 -2.27 -12.38 -13.91
CA GLN A 357 -0.99 -11.96 -13.34
C GLN A 357 0.16 -12.51 -14.18
N SER A 358 1.24 -11.76 -14.30
CA SER A 358 2.51 -12.30 -14.78
C SER A 358 3.28 -12.90 -13.60
N VAL A 359 4.12 -13.91 -13.87
CA VAL A 359 4.96 -14.54 -12.84
C VAL A 359 6.41 -14.68 -13.31
N SER A 360 7.36 -14.35 -12.43
CA SER A 360 8.81 -14.48 -12.69
C SER A 360 9.29 -15.93 -12.54
N GLU A 361 10.54 -16.18 -12.93
CA GLU A 361 11.18 -17.49 -12.71
C GLU A 361 11.19 -17.93 -11.24
N ASN A 362 11.30 -16.96 -10.34
CA ASN A 362 11.35 -17.17 -8.89
C ASN A 362 9.96 -17.21 -8.24
N GLY A 363 8.88 -17.23 -9.03
CA GLY A 363 7.51 -17.28 -8.53
C GLY A 363 6.97 -15.95 -7.99
N GLN A 364 7.61 -14.82 -8.34
CA GLN A 364 7.12 -13.50 -7.92
C GLN A 364 6.06 -13.01 -8.89
N GLU A 365 4.93 -12.56 -8.36
CA GLU A 365 3.72 -12.28 -9.12
C GLU A 365 3.49 -10.76 -9.23
N SER A 366 3.06 -10.28 -10.39
CA SER A 366 2.61 -8.90 -10.56
C SER A 366 1.27 -8.68 -9.85
N LEU A 367 0.79 -7.43 -9.77
CA LEU A 367 -0.63 -7.20 -9.44
C LEU A 367 -1.54 -7.85 -10.49
N ALA A 368 -2.76 -8.20 -10.06
CA ALA A 368 -3.77 -8.80 -10.92
C ALA A 368 -4.43 -7.74 -11.81
N VAL A 369 -4.56 -8.05 -13.10
CA VAL A 369 -5.24 -7.20 -14.07
C VAL A 369 -6.60 -7.81 -14.41
N VAL A 370 -7.67 -7.10 -14.05
CA VAL A 370 -9.04 -7.47 -14.40
C VAL A 370 -9.26 -7.21 -15.89
N PRO A 371 -9.82 -8.16 -16.65
CA PRO A 371 -9.95 -8.04 -18.10
C PRO A 371 -10.95 -6.96 -18.48
N GLN A 372 -10.66 -6.27 -19.58
CA GLN A 372 -11.64 -5.49 -20.30
C GLN A 372 -12.43 -6.38 -21.27
N VAL A 373 -13.54 -5.87 -21.78
CA VAL A 373 -14.32 -6.57 -22.80
C VAL A 373 -13.53 -6.64 -24.12
N GLY A 374 -13.27 -7.86 -24.59
CA GLY A 374 -12.75 -8.15 -25.93
C GLY A 374 -13.90 -8.44 -26.89
N ARG A 375 -13.94 -7.71 -28.01
CA ARG A 375 -14.97 -7.84 -29.05
C ARG A 375 -14.43 -8.33 -30.38
#